data_AF-A0A536J5G8-F1
#
_entry.id   AF-A0A536J5G8-F1
#
_cell.length_a   1.000
_cell.length_b   1.000
_cell.length_c   1.000
_cell.angle_alpha   90.00
_cell.angle_beta   90.00
_cell.angle_gamma   90.00
#
_symmetry.space_group_name_H-M   'P 1'
#
loop_
_entity.id
_entity.type
_entity.pdbx_description
1 polymer ?
#
loop_
_entity_poly.entity_id
_entity_poly.type
_entity_poly.pdbx_seq_one_letter_code
_entity_poly.pdbx_strand_id
1 'polypeptide(L)'
;MEIRRSFRAATASALALIALLAGNGPAGAGGNSWSITTVVSGLEGPRGVAYDGRGNLYVSETGKYFDIAPGPFGVSRTGAVDRFRLSPGGAHLAWSTKFDSLFDSAHGAPEVLGPEGITTFCPGTAADSCQVRMIESESRDGVNATTPGLSFSQIGHLYALNSETGKPTDKSDVGDQQYAWAAANASLWEEFPDSNPYGVLMTRDGKTGKPRTFVVDAGANTVLEVMN
;
A
#
# COMPACT_ATOMS: atom_id res chain seq x y z
N MET A 1 -9.42 -27.11 -8.67
CA MET A 1 -8.41 -26.15 -8.18
C MET A 1 -7.39 -26.94 -7.36
N GLU A 2 -6.44 -27.59 -8.03
CA GLU A 2 -5.18 -27.99 -7.40
C GLU A 2 -4.15 -26.96 -7.90
N ILE A 3 -3.76 -26.02 -7.05
CA ILE A 3 -2.65 -25.11 -7.36
C ILE A 3 -1.38 -25.88 -7.07
N ARG A 4 -0.73 -26.38 -8.13
CA ARG A 4 0.56 -27.07 -8.00
C ARG A 4 1.71 -26.07 -8.03
N ARG A 5 2.25 -25.83 -6.83
CA ARG A 5 3.66 -25.49 -6.49
C ARG A 5 4.33 -24.43 -7.38
N SER A 6 4.07 -23.16 -7.08
CA SER A 6 5.08 -22.10 -7.21
C SER A 6 5.81 -21.96 -5.87
N PHE A 7 6.95 -22.64 -5.73
CA PHE A 7 7.90 -22.32 -4.65
C PHE A 7 8.58 -21.00 -5.02
N ARG A 8 8.25 -19.90 -4.33
CA ARG A 8 9.15 -18.76 -4.17
C ARG A 8 8.78 -17.89 -2.96
N ALA A 9 9.77 -17.82 -2.06
CA ALA A 9 9.98 -16.86 -0.98
C ALA A 9 8.94 -16.78 0.15
N ALA A 10 9.14 -17.63 1.18
CA ALA A 10 8.74 -17.29 2.53
C ALA A 10 9.53 -16.04 2.99
N THR A 11 8.85 -14.92 3.26
CA THR A 11 9.42 -13.79 3.99
C THR A 11 8.57 -13.44 5.20
N ALA A 12 9.02 -13.98 6.33
CA ALA A 12 8.99 -13.44 7.69
C ALA A 12 7.74 -12.66 8.14
N SER A 13 6.93 -13.29 8.99
CA SER A 13 6.34 -12.56 10.11
C SER A 13 7.47 -11.98 10.95
N ALA A 14 7.61 -10.66 10.96
CA ALA A 14 8.39 -9.95 11.96
C ALA A 14 7.51 -8.85 12.56
N LEU A 15 7.12 -9.02 13.82
CA LEU A 15 6.88 -7.88 14.69
C LEU A 15 8.07 -6.94 14.54
N ALA A 16 7.84 -5.71 14.09
CA ALA A 16 8.90 -4.70 14.03
C ALA A 16 9.21 -4.21 15.46
N LEU A 17 9.89 -5.05 16.24
CA LEU A 17 10.72 -4.61 17.35
C LEU A 17 12.18 -4.84 16.95
N ILE A 18 12.76 -3.89 16.22
CA ILE A 18 14.23 -3.79 16.14
C ILE A 18 14.67 -2.95 17.34
N ALA A 19 14.83 -3.61 18.49
CA ALA A 19 15.73 -3.13 19.53
C ALA A 19 17.10 -3.75 19.25
N LEU A 20 17.96 -3.08 18.48
CA LEU A 20 19.37 -3.44 18.42
C LEU A 20 20.17 -2.42 19.25
N LEU A 21 20.50 -2.83 20.47
CA LEU A 21 21.47 -2.16 21.32
C LEU A 21 22.87 -2.26 20.68
N ALA A 22 23.64 -1.19 20.79
CA ALA A 22 24.89 -0.93 20.10
C ALA A 22 25.99 -2.01 20.26
N GLY A 23 26.85 -2.11 19.23
CA GLY A 23 28.30 -2.32 19.41
C GLY A 23 28.87 -3.69 19.01
N ASN A 24 29.36 -3.78 17.76
CA ASN A 24 30.71 -4.25 17.36
C ASN A 24 30.69 -4.71 15.89
N GLY A 25 31.01 -3.80 14.96
CA GLY A 25 31.34 -4.16 13.58
C GLY A 25 32.77 -4.73 13.49
N PRO A 26 33.10 -5.51 12.45
CA PRO A 26 34.45 -6.02 12.26
C PRO A 26 35.43 -4.86 12.06
N ALA A 27 36.54 -4.91 12.79
CA ALA A 27 37.62 -3.93 12.69
C ALA A 27 38.21 -3.96 11.27
N GLY A 28 38.05 -2.87 10.50
CA GLY A 28 38.70 -2.77 9.20
C GLY A 28 38.03 -1.86 8.18
N ALA A 29 37.66 -0.63 8.53
CA ALA A 29 37.53 0.48 7.60
C ALA A 29 37.47 1.78 8.41
N GLY A 30 38.42 2.70 8.21
CA GLY A 30 38.21 4.08 8.66
C GLY A 30 37.04 4.65 7.87
N GLY A 31 35.86 4.76 8.49
CA GLY A 31 34.64 5.09 7.76
C GLY A 31 33.49 5.37 8.71
N ASN A 32 32.75 6.44 8.44
CA ASN A 32 31.67 6.98 9.26
C ASN A 32 30.75 5.90 9.85
N SER A 33 30.56 5.93 11.18
CA SER A 33 29.54 5.11 11.84
C SER A 33 28.15 5.64 11.46
N TRP A 34 27.35 4.84 10.75
CA TRP A 34 25.95 5.16 10.49
C TRP A 34 25.11 4.83 11.73
N SER A 35 24.31 5.79 12.18
CA SER A 35 23.31 5.58 13.24
C SER A 35 21.96 5.25 12.62
N ILE A 36 21.38 4.12 12.99
CA ILE A 36 19.98 3.80 12.68
C ILE A 36 19.10 4.41 13.77
N THR A 37 18.10 5.19 13.37
CA THR A 37 17.14 5.80 14.29
C THR A 37 15.73 5.43 13.90
N THR A 38 14.97 4.89 14.85
CA THR A 38 13.54 4.64 14.67
C THR A 38 12.81 5.97 14.54
N VAL A 39 12.12 6.17 13.41
CA VAL A 39 11.33 7.40 13.15
C VAL A 39 9.91 7.26 13.70
N VAL A 40 9.29 6.10 13.47
CA VAL A 40 7.94 5.74 13.93
C VAL A 40 7.96 4.31 14.45
N SER A 41 7.19 4.01 15.48
CA SER A 41 7.00 2.67 16.05
C SER A 41 5.52 2.37 16.25
N GLY A 42 5.16 1.09 16.38
CA GLY A 42 3.78 0.66 16.62
C GLY A 42 2.91 0.63 15.37
N LEU A 43 3.54 0.58 14.18
CA LEU A 43 2.88 0.39 12.90
C LEU A 43 2.44 -1.07 12.71
N GLU A 44 1.36 -1.27 11.96
CA GLU A 44 0.72 -2.57 11.76
C GLU A 44 0.65 -2.92 10.27
N GLY A 45 1.63 -3.71 9.81
CA GLY A 45 1.76 -4.04 8.39
C GLY A 45 2.04 -2.82 7.50
N PRO A 46 3.06 -1.99 7.78
CA PRO A 46 3.39 -0.86 6.91
C PRO A 46 3.84 -1.36 5.52
N ARG A 47 3.18 -0.89 4.46
CA ARG A 47 3.47 -1.25 3.06
C ARG A 47 3.98 -0.10 2.22
N GLY A 48 3.62 1.14 2.55
CA GLY A 48 4.04 2.31 1.80
C GLY A 48 4.42 3.48 2.70
N VAL A 49 5.33 4.30 2.20
CA VAL A 49 5.79 5.51 2.88
C VAL A 49 5.96 6.66 1.89
N ALA A 50 5.53 7.86 2.26
CA ALA A 50 5.73 9.06 1.45
C ALA A 50 5.92 10.31 2.31
N TYR A 51 6.71 11.26 1.81
CA TYR A 51 6.90 12.57 2.44
C TYR A 51 6.23 13.66 1.62
N ASP A 52 5.51 14.57 2.25
CA ASP A 52 5.08 15.79 1.56
C ASP A 52 6.17 16.88 1.60
N GLY A 53 5.98 17.93 0.80
CA GLY A 53 6.88 19.09 0.74
C GLY A 53 6.92 19.92 2.03
N ARG A 54 6.09 19.60 3.03
CA ARG A 54 6.10 20.23 4.36
C ARG A 54 6.86 19.37 5.39
N GLY A 55 7.40 18.22 5.00
CA GLY A 55 8.11 17.30 5.89
C GLY A 55 7.19 16.40 6.73
N ASN A 56 5.91 16.28 6.38
CA ASN A 56 5.05 15.28 6.99
C ASN A 56 5.33 13.91 6.39
N LEU A 57 5.33 12.90 7.26
CA LEU A 57 5.51 11.50 6.89
C LEU A 57 4.13 10.83 6.80
N TYR A 58 3.86 10.15 5.71
CA TYR A 58 2.68 9.34 5.52
C TYR A 58 3.08 7.88 5.49
N VAL A 59 2.30 7.02 6.14
CA VAL A 59 2.49 5.57 6.15
C VAL A 59 1.16 4.91 5.81
N SER A 60 1.15 4.05 4.80
CA SER A 60 0.03 3.15 4.53
C SER A 60 0.29 1.79 5.15
N GLU A 61 -0.73 1.26 5.79
CA GLU A 61 -0.69 0.10 6.65
C GLU A 61 -1.82 -0.85 6.24
N THR A 62 -1.49 -2.08 5.87
CA THR A 62 -2.50 -3.12 5.60
C THR A 62 -3.24 -3.54 6.87
N GLY A 63 -2.62 -3.31 8.03
CA GLY A 63 -3.19 -3.61 9.33
C GLY A 63 -2.85 -5.00 9.84
N LYS A 64 -3.44 -5.35 11.00
CA LYS A 64 -3.31 -6.66 11.63
C LYS A 64 -4.22 -7.68 10.98
N TYR A 65 -3.77 -8.93 10.99
CA TYR A 65 -4.68 -10.04 10.74
C TYR A 65 -5.76 -10.07 11.81
N PHE A 66 -7.01 -9.98 11.38
CA PHE A 66 -8.17 -10.16 12.22
C PHE A 66 -9.21 -10.96 11.44
N ASP A 67 -9.52 -12.16 11.94
CA ASP A 67 -10.50 -13.04 11.32
C ASP A 67 -11.90 -12.69 11.81
N ILE A 68 -12.65 -11.93 10.99
CA ILE A 68 -14.03 -11.53 11.32
C ILE A 68 -15.03 -12.61 10.87
N ALA A 69 -14.65 -13.54 9.97
CA ALA A 69 -15.55 -14.53 9.42
C ALA A 69 -14.80 -15.80 9.00
N PRO A 70 -15.32 -17.00 9.35
CA PRO A 70 -14.62 -18.26 9.12
C PRO A 70 -14.34 -18.51 7.65
N GLY A 71 -13.07 -18.79 7.33
CA GLY A 71 -12.64 -19.17 5.99
C GLY A 71 -11.16 -18.84 5.77
N PRO A 72 -10.56 -19.39 4.71
CA PRO A 72 -9.18 -19.07 4.37
C PRO A 72 -9.03 -17.65 3.79
N PHE A 73 -10.13 -17.00 3.38
CA PHE A 73 -10.17 -15.64 2.88
C PHE A 73 -11.28 -14.86 3.58
N GLY A 74 -11.03 -13.59 3.92
CA GLY A 74 -12.02 -12.78 4.62
C GLY A 74 -11.62 -11.31 4.79
N VAL A 75 -12.36 -10.62 5.65
CA VAL A 75 -12.15 -9.19 5.96
C VAL A 75 -11.45 -9.03 7.30
N SER A 76 -10.41 -8.22 7.35
CA SER A 76 -9.78 -7.76 8.60
C SER A 76 -10.25 -6.36 9.00
N ARG A 77 -10.45 -5.43 8.05
CA ARG A 77 -10.86 -4.03 8.33
C ARG A 77 -9.95 -3.33 9.35
N THR A 78 -8.66 -3.62 9.26
CA THR A 78 -7.62 -3.11 10.16
C THR A 78 -6.68 -2.14 9.45
N GLY A 79 -6.85 -1.94 8.13
CA GLY A 79 -6.02 -1.07 7.33
C GLY A 79 -6.10 0.40 7.75
N ALA A 80 -5.01 1.13 7.53
CA ALA A 80 -4.94 2.55 7.82
C ALA A 80 -3.98 3.29 6.89
N VAL A 81 -4.21 4.60 6.79
CA VAL A 81 -3.18 5.55 6.38
C VAL A 81 -2.99 6.55 7.50
N ASP A 82 -1.77 6.63 7.99
CA ASP A 82 -1.37 7.50 9.07
C ASP A 82 -0.50 8.64 8.54
N ARG A 83 -0.69 9.83 9.11
CA ARG A 83 0.19 10.98 8.87
C ARG A 83 0.85 11.40 10.16
N PHE A 84 2.17 11.54 10.14
CA PHE A 84 2.98 12.00 11.24
C PHE A 84 3.61 13.36 10.95
N ARG A 85 3.70 14.19 11.99
CA ARG A 85 4.59 15.35 12.04
C ARG A 85 5.89 14.93 12.71
N LEU A 86 7.00 15.14 12.03
CA LEU A 86 8.32 14.84 12.59
C LEU A 86 8.86 16.03 13.38
N SER A 87 9.49 15.73 14.51
CA SER A 87 10.21 16.69 15.34
C SER A 87 11.50 16.05 15.86
N PRO A 88 12.45 16.82 16.44
CA PRO A 88 13.61 16.26 17.12
C PRO A 88 13.26 15.30 18.27
N GLY A 89 12.05 15.45 18.86
CA GLY A 89 11.53 14.57 19.91
C GLY A 89 10.85 13.30 19.40
N GLY A 90 10.78 13.11 18.07
CA GLY A 90 10.15 11.95 17.42
C GLY A 90 8.95 12.32 16.55
N ALA A 91 8.28 11.29 16.05
CA ALA A 91 7.07 11.42 15.24
C ALA A 91 5.82 11.57 16.09
N HIS A 92 4.96 12.51 15.73
CA HIS A 92 3.66 12.74 16.34
C HIS A 92 2.55 12.43 15.34
N LEU A 93 1.68 11.47 15.65
CA LEU A 93 0.51 11.15 14.83
C LEU A 93 -0.40 12.39 14.73
N ALA A 94 -0.63 12.86 13.51
CA ALA A 94 -1.49 13.98 13.21
C ALA A 94 -2.93 13.53 12.93
N TRP A 95 -3.09 12.43 12.18
CA TRP A 95 -4.35 11.75 11.94
C TRP A 95 -4.11 10.32 11.45
N SER A 96 -5.14 9.49 11.60
CA SER A 96 -5.22 8.12 11.08
C SER A 96 -6.55 7.96 10.34
N THR A 97 -6.50 7.51 9.09
CA THR A 97 -7.69 7.22 8.27
C THR A 97 -7.81 5.72 8.12
N LYS A 98 -8.96 5.16 8.51
CA LYS A 98 -9.19 3.71 8.42
C LYS A 98 -9.66 3.32 7.03
N PHE A 99 -9.23 2.13 6.63
CA PHE A 99 -9.59 1.49 5.38
C PHE A 99 -9.93 0.03 5.63
N ASP A 100 -10.78 -0.52 4.76
CA ASP A 100 -10.97 -1.96 4.69
C ASP A 100 -9.63 -2.65 4.40
N SER A 101 -9.49 -3.86 4.93
CA SER A 101 -8.40 -4.77 4.59
C SER A 101 -8.96 -6.18 4.55
N LEU A 102 -8.38 -7.02 3.71
CA LEU A 102 -8.71 -8.42 3.54
C LEU A 102 -7.54 -9.30 3.95
N PHE A 103 -7.80 -10.58 4.16
CA PHE A 103 -6.76 -11.56 4.42
C PHE A 103 -6.85 -12.76 3.50
N ASP A 104 -5.69 -13.34 3.20
CA ASP A 104 -5.53 -14.68 2.59
C ASP A 104 -4.69 -15.54 3.55
N SER A 105 -5.23 -16.70 3.94
CA SER A 105 -4.55 -17.73 4.72
C SER A 105 -4.57 -19.11 4.03
N ALA A 106 -5.03 -19.19 2.77
CA ALA A 106 -5.07 -20.42 2.00
C ALA A 106 -3.68 -21.03 1.76
N HIS A 107 -2.63 -20.22 1.80
CA HIS A 107 -1.27 -20.61 1.42
C HIS A 107 -0.24 -20.54 2.56
N GLY A 108 -0.68 -20.37 3.81
CA GLY A 108 0.22 -20.40 4.97
C GLY A 108 -0.19 -19.43 6.07
N ALA A 109 0.79 -18.65 6.56
CA ALA A 109 0.50 -17.59 7.52
C ALA A 109 -0.43 -16.56 6.87
N PRO A 110 -1.46 -16.05 7.57
CA PRO A 110 -2.36 -15.08 6.99
C PRO A 110 -1.62 -13.83 6.52
N GLU A 111 -1.74 -13.52 5.24
CA GLU A 111 -1.35 -12.23 4.68
C GLU A 111 -2.54 -11.27 4.76
N VAL A 112 -2.27 -10.02 5.14
CA VAL A 112 -3.26 -8.95 5.11
C VAL A 112 -2.92 -8.00 3.96
N LEU A 113 -3.94 -7.69 3.18
CA LEU A 113 -3.93 -6.84 2.01
C LEU A 113 -4.93 -5.71 2.21
N GLY A 114 -4.65 -4.54 1.69
CA GLY A 114 -5.43 -3.33 1.97
C GLY A 114 -4.68 -2.12 1.44
N PRO A 115 -4.49 -1.05 2.24
CA PRO A 115 -3.65 0.07 1.83
C PRO A 115 -2.22 -0.35 1.47
N GLU A 116 -1.85 -0.23 0.19
CA GLU A 116 -0.52 -0.58 -0.31
C GLU A 116 0.31 0.67 -0.59
N GLY A 117 0.64 0.94 -1.85
CA GLY A 117 1.45 2.09 -2.23
C GLY A 117 0.80 3.40 -1.83
N ILE A 118 1.63 4.34 -1.39
CA ILE A 118 1.25 5.72 -1.12
C ILE A 118 2.25 6.66 -1.78
N THR A 119 1.75 7.77 -2.30
CA THR A 119 2.56 8.80 -2.93
C THR A 119 2.04 10.18 -2.61
N THR A 120 2.95 11.14 -2.60
CA THR A 120 2.69 12.56 -2.36
C THR A 120 3.18 13.36 -3.56
N PHE A 121 2.45 14.41 -3.90
CA PHE A 121 2.86 15.34 -4.94
C PHE A 121 2.50 16.77 -4.56
N CYS A 122 3.52 17.61 -4.40
CA CYS A 122 3.37 19.01 -4.02
C CYS A 122 3.83 19.90 -5.19
N PRO A 123 2.91 20.30 -6.09
CA PRO A 123 3.26 21.12 -7.24
C PRO A 123 3.71 22.54 -6.87
N GLY A 124 3.48 22.99 -5.64
CA GLY A 124 3.94 24.28 -5.12
C GLY A 124 4.37 24.21 -3.65
N THR A 125 4.76 25.35 -3.09
CA THR A 125 5.16 25.48 -1.68
C THR A 125 3.98 25.70 -0.74
N ALA A 126 2.79 25.99 -1.30
CA ALA A 126 1.57 26.20 -0.53
C ALA A 126 1.08 24.89 0.08
N ALA A 127 0.61 25.00 1.31
CA ALA A 127 0.21 23.90 2.15
C ALA A 127 -0.82 22.98 1.46
N ASP A 128 -1.96 23.54 1.13
CA ASP A 128 -3.12 22.92 0.48
C ASP A 128 -2.84 22.37 -0.93
N SER A 129 -1.67 22.67 -1.51
CA SER A 129 -1.32 22.18 -2.84
C SER A 129 -0.86 20.72 -2.87
N CYS A 130 -0.44 20.16 -1.72
CA CYS A 130 0.05 18.78 -1.65
C CYS A 130 -1.10 17.77 -1.82
N GLN A 131 -0.95 16.91 -2.82
CA GLN A 131 -1.85 15.80 -3.09
C GLN A 131 -1.28 14.53 -2.52
N VAL A 132 -2.14 13.71 -1.90
CA VAL A 132 -1.81 12.37 -1.43
C VAL A 132 -2.64 11.38 -2.22
N ARG A 133 -2.04 10.29 -2.67
CA ARG A 133 -2.72 9.15 -3.29
C ARG A 133 -2.29 7.86 -2.62
N MET A 134 -3.25 6.98 -2.38
CA MET A 134 -3.02 5.64 -1.84
C MET A 134 -3.87 4.66 -2.66
N ILE A 135 -3.32 3.49 -2.95
CA ILE A 135 -4.00 2.42 -3.68
C ILE A 135 -4.32 1.25 -2.74
N GLU A 136 -5.57 0.81 -2.76
CA GLU A 136 -5.97 -0.44 -2.13
C GLU A 136 -5.57 -1.63 -3.01
N SER A 137 -5.01 -2.66 -2.37
CA SER A 137 -4.66 -3.93 -3.03
C SER A 137 -5.88 -4.64 -3.59
N GLU A 138 -5.62 -5.68 -4.37
CA GLU A 138 -6.58 -6.56 -5.02
C GLU A 138 -7.59 -5.84 -5.92
N SER A 139 -8.32 -6.57 -6.75
CA SER A 139 -9.49 -6.04 -7.46
C SER A 139 -10.76 -6.51 -6.77
N ARG A 140 -11.77 -5.63 -6.68
CA ARG A 140 -13.08 -6.00 -6.12
C ARG A 140 -13.69 -7.12 -6.96
N ASP A 141 -13.60 -7.04 -8.28
CA ASP A 141 -14.13 -8.07 -9.16
C ASP A 141 -13.36 -9.40 -9.06
N GLY A 142 -12.03 -9.38 -8.93
CA GLY A 142 -11.23 -10.59 -8.71
C GLY A 142 -11.52 -11.27 -7.37
N VAL A 143 -11.65 -10.48 -6.30
CA VAL A 143 -12.05 -10.99 -4.98
C VAL A 143 -13.46 -11.58 -5.02
N ASN A 144 -14.41 -10.92 -5.68
CA ASN A 144 -15.77 -11.43 -5.82
C ASN A 144 -15.85 -12.71 -6.67
N ALA A 145 -15.00 -12.85 -7.69
CA ALA A 145 -14.95 -14.03 -8.54
C ALA A 145 -14.41 -15.26 -7.80
N THR A 146 -13.49 -15.07 -6.85
CA THR A 146 -12.87 -16.15 -6.08
C THR A 146 -13.59 -16.44 -4.77
N THR A 147 -14.18 -15.43 -4.14
CA THR A 147 -14.84 -15.52 -2.83
C THR A 147 -16.23 -14.86 -2.83
N PRO A 148 -17.24 -15.51 -3.43
CA PRO A 148 -18.58 -14.95 -3.53
C PRO A 148 -19.20 -14.63 -2.17
N GLY A 149 -19.81 -13.46 -2.05
CA GLY A 149 -20.52 -13.02 -0.83
C GLY A 149 -19.70 -12.13 0.09
N LEU A 150 -18.40 -11.95 -0.16
CA LEU A 150 -17.68 -10.80 0.35
C LEU A 150 -18.12 -9.55 -0.40
N SER A 151 -18.25 -8.42 0.30
CA SER A 151 -18.60 -7.14 -0.31
C SER A 151 -17.61 -6.09 0.16
N PHE A 152 -16.92 -5.49 -0.80
CA PHE A 152 -15.94 -4.44 -0.59
C PHE A 152 -16.30 -3.23 -1.45
N SER A 153 -16.24 -2.05 -0.85
CA SER A 153 -16.36 -0.78 -1.59
C SER A 153 -15.03 -0.06 -1.77
N GLN A 154 -13.94 -0.57 -1.17
CA GLN A 154 -12.64 0.11 -1.18
C GLN A 154 -11.55 -0.66 -1.94
N ILE A 155 -11.61 -1.98 -1.95
CA ILE A 155 -10.60 -2.86 -2.56
C ILE A 155 -10.40 -2.54 -4.05
N GLY A 156 -9.15 -2.37 -4.48
CA GLY A 156 -8.77 -2.00 -5.85
C GLY A 156 -8.98 -0.54 -6.23
N HIS A 157 -9.49 0.29 -5.32
CA HIS A 157 -9.69 1.70 -5.58
C HIS A 157 -8.47 2.55 -5.24
N LEU A 158 -8.20 3.51 -6.13
CA LEU A 158 -7.28 4.60 -5.87
C LEU A 158 -8.00 5.69 -5.08
N TYR A 159 -7.45 6.05 -3.93
CA TYR A 159 -7.96 7.13 -3.09
C TYR A 159 -7.07 8.36 -3.11
N ALA A 160 -7.70 9.53 -3.14
CA ALA A 160 -7.08 10.78 -2.72
C ALA A 160 -7.37 11.03 -1.25
N LEU A 161 -6.32 11.30 -0.45
CA LEU A 161 -6.48 11.70 0.94
C LEU A 161 -6.27 13.21 1.07
N ASN A 162 -7.16 13.87 1.79
CA ASN A 162 -6.93 15.26 2.18
C ASN A 162 -5.68 15.32 3.09
N SER A 163 -4.68 16.13 2.70
CA SER A 163 -3.40 16.19 3.42
C SER A 163 -3.54 16.63 4.89
N GLU A 164 -4.59 17.38 5.22
CA GLU A 164 -4.78 17.98 6.55
C GLU A 164 -5.68 17.15 7.45
N THR A 165 -6.74 16.56 6.90
CA THR A 165 -7.77 15.83 7.65
C THR A 165 -7.72 14.32 7.48
N GLY A 166 -7.00 13.82 6.48
CA GLY A 166 -6.99 12.40 6.10
C GLY A 166 -8.23 11.95 5.34
N LYS A 167 -9.27 12.78 5.23
CA LYS A 167 -10.54 12.39 4.60
C LYS A 167 -10.30 11.78 3.19
N PRO A 168 -10.72 10.53 2.95
CA PRO A 168 -10.53 9.88 1.67
C PRO A 168 -11.59 10.32 0.66
N THR A 169 -11.20 10.35 -0.61
CA THR A 169 -12.07 10.55 -1.76
C THR A 169 -11.68 9.53 -2.82
N ASP A 170 -12.62 8.66 -3.18
CA ASP A 170 -12.42 7.70 -4.26
C ASP A 170 -12.14 8.41 -5.59
N LYS A 171 -11.19 7.90 -6.37
CA LYS A 171 -10.76 8.47 -7.64
C LYS A 171 -10.90 7.53 -8.82
N SER A 172 -10.71 6.24 -8.62
CA SER A 172 -10.73 5.28 -9.71
C SER A 172 -10.82 3.86 -9.16
N ASP A 173 -11.63 3.04 -9.80
CA ASP A 173 -11.69 1.57 -9.69
C ASP A 173 -10.58 0.91 -10.51
N VAL A 174 -9.36 1.46 -10.47
CA VAL A 174 -8.27 1.04 -11.38
C VAL A 174 -7.92 -0.44 -11.27
N GLY A 175 -8.08 -1.06 -10.09
CA GLY A 175 -7.94 -2.51 -9.93
C GLY A 175 -8.96 -3.30 -10.74
N ASP A 176 -10.24 -2.90 -10.74
CA ASP A 176 -11.25 -3.57 -11.56
C ASP A 176 -10.97 -3.37 -13.06
N GLN A 177 -10.45 -2.20 -13.45
CA GLN A 177 -10.03 -1.96 -14.83
C GLN A 177 -8.85 -2.85 -15.24
N GLN A 178 -7.87 -3.06 -14.35
CA GLN A 178 -6.71 -3.93 -14.58
C GLN A 178 -7.12 -5.40 -14.63
N TYR A 179 -8.02 -5.82 -13.74
CA TYR A 179 -8.63 -7.15 -13.77
C TYR A 179 -9.38 -7.41 -15.08
N ALA A 180 -10.21 -6.46 -15.53
CA ALA A 180 -10.94 -6.57 -16.79
C ALA A 180 -9.99 -6.66 -18.00
N TRP A 181 -8.90 -5.89 -18.00
CA TRP A 181 -7.87 -5.99 -19.03
C TRP A 181 -7.20 -7.37 -19.02
N ALA A 182 -6.80 -7.88 -17.84
CA ALA A 182 -6.19 -9.20 -17.71
C ALA A 182 -7.14 -10.29 -18.20
N ALA A 183 -8.44 -10.19 -17.87
CA ALA A 183 -9.47 -11.13 -18.33
C ALA A 183 -9.64 -11.13 -19.85
N ALA A 184 -9.67 -9.95 -20.47
CA ALA A 184 -9.74 -9.81 -21.92
C ALA A 184 -8.49 -10.34 -22.64
N ASN A 185 -7.37 -10.48 -21.92
CA ASN A 185 -6.09 -10.93 -22.44
C ASN A 185 -5.64 -12.26 -21.82
N ALA A 186 -6.57 -13.10 -21.35
CA ALA A 186 -6.27 -14.35 -20.64
C ALA A 186 -5.39 -15.34 -21.44
N SER A 187 -5.27 -15.18 -22.76
CA SER A 187 -4.32 -15.98 -23.56
C SER A 187 -2.85 -15.62 -23.37
N LEU A 188 -2.53 -14.47 -22.76
CA LEU A 188 -1.15 -13.99 -22.59
C LEU A 188 -0.42 -14.66 -21.43
N TRP A 189 -1.14 -15.05 -20.38
CA TRP A 189 -0.56 -15.65 -19.17
C TRP A 189 -1.58 -16.54 -18.47
N GLU A 190 -1.11 -17.64 -17.86
CA GLU A 190 -1.99 -18.67 -17.29
C GLU A 190 -2.71 -18.24 -16.01
N GLU A 191 -2.17 -17.27 -15.27
CA GLU A 191 -2.78 -16.77 -14.04
C GLU A 191 -3.82 -15.67 -14.30
N PHE A 192 -3.97 -15.21 -15.55
CA PHE A 192 -4.98 -14.20 -15.86
C PHE A 192 -6.42 -14.76 -15.78
N PRO A 193 -7.37 -13.96 -15.26
CA PRO A 193 -7.21 -12.62 -14.72
C PRO A 193 -6.66 -12.58 -13.29
N ASP A 194 -5.61 -11.78 -13.09
CA ASP A 194 -5.03 -11.47 -11.79
C ASP A 194 -4.80 -9.97 -11.73
N SER A 195 -5.21 -9.33 -10.64
CA SER A 195 -5.05 -7.90 -10.42
C SER A 195 -4.95 -7.61 -8.93
N ASN A 196 -3.76 -7.15 -8.54
CA ASN A 196 -3.44 -6.65 -7.21
C ASN A 196 -2.66 -5.32 -7.32
N PRO A 197 -3.37 -4.20 -7.48
CA PRO A 197 -2.75 -2.88 -7.54
C PRO A 197 -1.88 -2.63 -6.30
N TYR A 198 -0.60 -2.34 -6.50
CA TYR A 198 0.36 -2.19 -5.40
C TYR A 198 1.02 -0.82 -5.40
N GLY A 199 1.59 -0.43 -6.53
CA GLY A 199 2.36 0.81 -6.63
C GLY A 199 1.47 1.97 -7.06
N VAL A 200 1.68 3.15 -6.46
CA VAL A 200 1.11 4.40 -6.96
C VAL A 200 2.21 5.45 -7.08
N LEU A 201 2.21 6.18 -8.19
CA LEU A 201 3.17 7.25 -8.45
C LEU A 201 2.43 8.49 -8.95
N MET A 202 2.83 9.65 -8.44
CA MET A 202 2.43 10.93 -8.99
C MET A 202 3.62 11.64 -9.63
N THR A 203 3.41 12.20 -10.82
CA THR A 203 4.41 13.00 -11.52
C THR A 203 3.80 14.29 -12.06
N ARG A 204 4.64 15.15 -12.64
CA ARG A 204 4.21 16.36 -13.36
C ARG A 204 4.32 16.12 -14.86
N ASP A 205 3.27 16.42 -15.59
CA ASP A 205 3.35 16.52 -17.05
C ASP A 205 4.29 17.66 -17.46
N GLY A 206 5.28 17.36 -18.29
CA GLY A 206 6.31 18.33 -18.68
C GLY A 206 5.81 19.45 -19.59
N LYS A 207 4.65 19.30 -20.25
CA LYS A 207 4.10 20.29 -21.19
C LYS A 207 3.04 21.16 -20.54
N THR A 208 2.13 20.54 -19.81
CA THR A 208 0.96 21.19 -19.20
C THR A 208 1.19 21.56 -17.74
N GLY A 209 2.22 21.01 -17.10
CA GLY A 209 2.50 21.19 -15.68
C GLY A 209 1.49 20.52 -14.75
N LYS A 210 0.50 19.80 -15.30
CA LYS A 210 -0.56 19.14 -14.53
C LYS A 210 -0.03 17.87 -13.83
N PRO A 211 -0.56 17.51 -12.65
CA PRO A 211 -0.28 16.22 -12.03
C PRO A 211 -0.78 15.06 -12.89
N ARG A 212 -0.02 13.98 -12.93
CA ARG A 212 -0.40 12.68 -13.52
C ARG A 212 -0.28 11.62 -12.44
N THR A 213 -1.21 10.67 -12.42
CA THR A 213 -1.19 9.56 -11.45
C THR A 213 -1.09 8.24 -12.20
N PHE A 214 -0.20 7.38 -11.75
CA PHE A 214 0.02 6.06 -12.31
C PHE A 214 -0.19 5.02 -11.22
N VAL A 215 -0.82 3.90 -11.57
CA VAL A 215 -0.97 2.74 -10.69
C VAL A 215 -0.31 1.54 -11.37
N VAL A 216 0.47 0.81 -10.58
CA VAL A 216 1.22 -0.38 -10.96
C VAL A 216 0.58 -1.57 -10.27
N ASP A 217 0.27 -2.60 -11.04
CA ASP A 217 -0.35 -3.83 -10.56
C ASP A 217 0.63 -4.99 -10.64
N ALA A 218 0.76 -5.76 -9.57
CA ALA A 218 1.75 -6.83 -9.47
C ALA A 218 1.29 -8.16 -10.11
N GLY A 219 -0.02 -8.37 -10.27
CA GLY A 219 -0.64 -9.58 -10.81
C GLY A 219 -0.82 -9.45 -12.31
N ALA A 220 -1.49 -8.38 -12.75
CA ALA A 220 -1.63 -8.04 -14.16
C ALA A 220 -0.30 -7.61 -14.78
N ASN A 221 0.70 -7.23 -13.97
CA ASN A 221 1.99 -6.69 -14.42
C ASN A 221 1.83 -5.46 -15.35
N THR A 222 0.84 -4.61 -15.03
CA THR A 222 0.50 -3.43 -15.84
C THR A 222 0.84 -2.13 -15.12
N VAL A 223 1.04 -1.06 -15.91
CA VAL A 223 1.11 0.31 -15.42
C VAL A 223 0.06 1.13 -16.15
N LEU A 224 -0.95 1.61 -15.42
CA LEU A 224 -2.02 2.44 -15.98
C LEU A 224 -1.86 3.88 -15.49
N GLU A 225 -2.09 4.83 -16.39
CA GLU A 225 -2.34 6.21 -16.00
C GLU A 225 -3.81 6.38 -15.62
N VAL A 226 -4.06 6.91 -14.44
CA VAL A 226 -5.40 7.29 -14.01
C VAL A 226 -5.70 8.69 -14.54
N MET A 227 -6.64 8.74 -15.49
CA MET A 227 -7.09 9.97 -16.12
C MET A 227 -8.16 10.63 -15.23
N ASN A 228 -8.00 11.93 -14.94
CA ASN A 228 -8.98 12.73 -14.19
C ASN A 228 -10.03 13.37 -15.09
#